data_AF-A0A7M1UT02-F1
#
_entry.id   AF-A0A7M1UT02-F1
#
_cell.length_a   1.000
_cell.length_b   1.000
_cell.length_c   1.000
_cell.angle_alpha   90.00
_cell.angle_beta   90.00
_cell.angle_gamma   90.00
#
_symmetry.space_group_name_H-M   'P 1'
#
loop_
_entity.id
_entity.type
_entity.pdbx_description
1 polymer ?
#
loop_
_entity_poly.entity_id
_entity_poly.type
_entity_poly.pdbx_seq_one_letter_code
_entity_poly.pdbx_strand_id
1 'polypeptide(L)'
;MSSPRLFINIIIDVQPGWVSRTDKALKGKGFKTRLTPPSTISGLKAYGAGNPGEVVRELEELLSTTSWRALCIEHWLLVKKQCPCPGGRACVEPRSGQLLHAYCREDGGVSYRVLNAKTPPPSNPLNTPRSMFKICGEPAGLQDLTVKLLNILKTLTSIE
;
A
#
# COMPACT_ATOMS: atom_id res chain seq x y z
N MET A 1 -12.20 13.29 16.19
CA MET A 1 -11.62 13.07 14.85
C MET A 1 -11.19 11.63 14.74
N SER A 2 -11.61 10.88 13.72
CA SER A 2 -11.16 9.49 13.53
C SER A 2 -9.75 9.47 12.96
N SER A 3 -8.83 8.80 13.64
CA SER A 3 -7.44 8.64 13.22
C SER A 3 -7.34 8.07 11.80
N PRO A 4 -6.41 8.56 10.97
CA PRO A 4 -6.19 8.00 9.64
C PRO A 4 -5.81 6.52 9.76
N ARG A 5 -6.30 5.73 8.80
CA ARG A 5 -5.97 4.31 8.68
C ARG A 5 -5.04 4.12 7.51
N LEU A 6 -3.90 3.49 7.76
CA LEU A 6 -2.96 3.09 6.72
C LEU A 6 -3.36 1.70 6.21
N PHE A 7 -3.54 1.55 4.91
CA PHE A 7 -3.76 0.25 4.28
C PHE A 7 -2.49 -0.18 3.56
N ILE A 8 -2.01 -1.38 3.83
CA ILE A 8 -0.91 -2.00 3.11
C ILE A 8 -1.46 -3.17 2.30
N ASN A 9 -1.22 -3.13 0.99
CA ASN A 9 -1.43 -4.23 0.06
C ASN A 9 -0.08 -4.83 -0.33
N ILE A 10 0.15 -6.09 0.00
CA ILE A 10 1.33 -6.83 -0.43
C ILE A 10 0.94 -7.80 -1.53
N ILE A 11 1.72 -7.83 -2.61
CA ILE A 11 1.55 -8.72 -3.75
C ILE A 11 2.81 -9.58 -3.82
N ILE A 12 2.67 -10.86 -3.52
CA ILE A 12 3.78 -11.81 -3.43
C ILE A 12 3.61 -12.82 -4.54
N ASP A 13 4.59 -12.92 -5.42
CA ASP A 13 4.74 -14.08 -6.28
C ASP A 13 5.56 -15.13 -5.53
N VAL A 14 4.93 -16.26 -5.24
CA VAL A 14 5.48 -17.34 -4.43
C VAL A 14 5.90 -18.53 -5.29
N GLN A 15 6.76 -19.39 -4.73
CA GLN A 15 6.99 -20.68 -5.35
C GLN A 15 5.71 -21.54 -5.32
N PRO A 16 5.42 -22.36 -6.36
CA PRO A 16 4.17 -23.14 -6.44
C PRO A 16 3.85 -24.01 -5.21
N GLY A 17 4.87 -24.62 -4.59
CA GLY A 17 4.71 -25.44 -3.38
C GLY A 17 4.45 -24.65 -2.08
N TRP A 18 4.57 -23.32 -2.12
CA TRP A 18 4.49 -22.46 -0.94
C TRP A 18 3.20 -21.64 -0.85
N VAL A 19 2.37 -21.61 -1.90
CA VAL A 19 1.13 -20.82 -1.98
C VAL A 19 0.24 -20.97 -0.75
N SER A 20 -0.10 -22.20 -0.36
CA SER A 20 -0.98 -22.43 0.79
C SER A 20 -0.35 -21.99 2.11
N ARG A 21 0.96 -22.19 2.28
CA ARG A 21 1.68 -21.80 3.51
C ARG A 21 1.73 -20.29 3.64
N THR A 22 2.06 -19.59 2.56
CA THR A 22 2.11 -18.12 2.53
C THR A 22 0.72 -17.51 2.75
N ASP A 23 -0.33 -18.05 2.11
CA ASP A 23 -1.71 -17.59 2.31
C ASP A 23 -2.14 -17.74 3.78
N LYS A 24 -1.83 -18.88 4.41
CA LYS A 24 -2.12 -19.11 5.84
C LYS A 24 -1.35 -18.16 6.74
N ALA A 25 -0.06 -17.91 6.47
CA ALA A 25 0.76 -16.98 7.25
C ALA A 25 0.20 -15.55 7.17
N LEU A 26 -0.17 -15.11 5.96
CA LEU A 26 -0.82 -13.81 5.72
C LEU A 26 -2.14 -13.68 6.51
N LYS A 27 -3.03 -14.67 6.39
CA LYS A 27 -4.30 -14.68 7.14
C LYS A 27 -4.08 -14.68 8.64
N GLY A 28 -3.10 -15.44 9.14
CA GLY A 28 -2.72 -15.48 10.56
C GLY A 28 -2.22 -14.13 11.09
N LYS A 29 -1.61 -13.31 10.23
CA LYS A 29 -1.21 -11.92 10.53
C LYS A 29 -2.36 -10.91 10.31
N GLY A 30 -3.56 -11.37 9.94
CA GLY A 30 -4.75 -10.53 9.78
C GLY A 30 -4.93 -9.90 8.40
N PHE A 31 -4.18 -10.36 7.38
CA PHE A 31 -4.39 -9.92 6.00
C PHE A 31 -5.64 -10.56 5.40
N LYS A 32 -6.42 -9.76 4.67
CA LYS A 32 -7.43 -10.27 3.73
C LYS A 32 -6.72 -10.64 2.44
N THR A 33 -6.69 -11.92 2.11
CA THR A 33 -5.95 -12.41 0.94
C THR A 33 -6.84 -12.69 -0.27
N ARG A 34 -6.25 -12.56 -1.45
CA ARG A 34 -6.80 -12.97 -2.75
C ARG A 34 -5.70 -13.67 -3.54
N LEU A 35 -6.03 -14.83 -4.10
CA LEU A 35 -5.13 -15.59 -4.96
C LEU A 35 -5.35 -15.21 -6.42
N THR A 36 -4.25 -14.98 -7.13
CA THR A 36 -4.21 -14.82 -8.58
C THR A 36 -3.35 -15.96 -9.15
N PRO A 37 -3.91 -16.84 -10.00
CA PRO A 37 -3.16 -17.96 -10.55
C PRO A 37 -1.92 -17.53 -11.36
N PRO A 38 -0.86 -18.37 -11.45
CA PRO A 38 -0.74 -19.68 -10.79
C PRO A 38 -0.16 -19.62 -9.37
N SER A 39 0.52 -18.53 -8.97
CA SER A 39 1.29 -18.49 -7.73
C SER A 39 1.43 -17.09 -7.14
N THR A 40 0.48 -16.19 -7.40
CA THR A 40 0.51 -14.85 -6.85
C THR A 40 -0.54 -14.68 -5.77
N ILE A 41 -0.16 -14.07 -4.65
CA ILE A 41 -1.03 -13.78 -3.52
C ILE A 41 -1.04 -12.27 -3.30
N SER A 42 -2.23 -11.66 -3.26
CA SER A 42 -2.43 -10.28 -2.79
C SER A 42 -2.99 -10.34 -1.37
N GLY A 43 -2.40 -9.60 -0.44
CA GLY A 43 -2.84 -9.49 0.95
C GLY A 43 -3.05 -8.03 1.32
N LEU A 44 -4.24 -7.68 1.79
CA LEU A 44 -4.58 -6.33 2.26
C LEU A 44 -4.80 -6.31 3.77
N LYS A 45 -4.11 -5.41 4.48
CA LYS A 45 -4.30 -5.17 5.92
C LYS A 45 -4.36 -3.68 6.23
N ALA A 46 -5.19 -3.32 7.22
CA ALA A 46 -5.28 -1.97 7.75
C ALA A 46 -4.49 -1.85 9.04
N TYR A 47 -3.76 -0.75 9.20
CA TYR A 47 -2.94 -0.38 10.34
C TYR A 47 -3.42 0.96 10.89
N GLY A 48 -3.21 1.15 12.20
CA GLY A 48 -3.26 2.49 12.79
C GLY A 48 -2.04 3.31 12.34
N ALA A 49 -2.18 4.63 12.23
CA ALA A 49 -1.08 5.50 11.79
C ALA A 49 0.08 5.65 12.81
N GLY A 50 0.00 5.05 14.00
CA GLY A 50 0.84 5.39 15.15
C GLY A 50 2.27 4.84 15.16
N ASN A 51 2.62 3.82 14.36
CA ASN A 51 3.97 3.25 14.39
C ASN A 51 4.42 2.63 13.06
N PRO A 52 5.09 3.40 12.18
CA PRO A 52 5.69 2.89 10.95
C PRO A 52 6.65 1.71 11.14
N GLY A 53 7.39 1.68 12.26
CA GLY A 53 8.38 0.63 12.54
C GLY A 53 7.73 -0.73 12.81
N GLU A 54 6.58 -0.73 13.47
CA GLU A 54 5.81 -1.96 13.73
C GLU A 54 5.33 -2.60 12.42
N VAL A 55 4.84 -1.79 11.48
CA VAL A 55 4.40 -2.24 10.15
C VAL A 55 5.56 -2.89 9.38
N VAL A 56 6.73 -2.26 9.39
CA VAL A 56 7.92 -2.78 8.71
C VAL A 56 8.40 -4.09 9.35
N ARG A 57 8.48 -4.14 10.68
CA ARG A 57 8.88 -5.36 11.39
C ARG A 57 7.95 -6.54 11.12
N GLU A 58 6.63 -6.31 11.13
CA GLU A 58 5.66 -7.37 10.84
C GLU A 58 5.85 -7.94 9.42
N LEU A 59 6.14 -7.06 8.45
CA LEU A 59 6.43 -7.47 7.08
C LEU A 59 7.75 -8.26 6.99
N GLU A 60 8.80 -7.82 7.67
CA GLU A 60 10.08 -8.55 7.74
C GLU A 60 9.90 -9.96 8.31
N GLU A 61 9.19 -10.10 9.43
CA GLU A 61 8.88 -11.39 10.04
C GLU A 61 8.12 -12.30 9.06
N LEU A 62 7.08 -11.78 8.41
CA LEU A 62 6.28 -12.53 7.44
C LEU A 62 7.13 -13.02 6.25
N LEU A 63 8.01 -12.15 5.73
CA LEU A 63 8.82 -12.43 4.56
C LEU A 63 10.01 -13.34 4.86
N SER A 64 10.51 -13.34 6.09
CA SER A 64 11.59 -14.24 6.54
C SER A 64 11.21 -15.73 6.51
N THR A 65 9.91 -16.03 6.61
CA THR A 65 9.39 -17.41 6.67
C THR A 65 8.81 -17.91 5.35
N THR A 66 8.81 -17.07 4.32
CA THR A 66 8.10 -17.30 3.06
C THR A 66 9.08 -17.53 1.91
N SER A 67 8.81 -18.51 1.05
CA SER A 67 9.52 -18.64 -0.24
C SER A 67 8.80 -17.82 -1.32
N TRP A 68 9.36 -16.66 -1.63
CA TRP A 68 8.86 -15.75 -2.65
C TRP A 68 9.91 -15.48 -3.72
N ARG A 69 9.45 -15.27 -4.96
CA ARG A 69 10.27 -14.91 -6.12
C ARG A 69 10.32 -13.40 -6.31
N ALA A 70 9.16 -12.77 -6.17
CA ALA A 70 9.03 -11.32 -6.25
C ALA A 70 8.01 -10.83 -5.23
N LEU A 71 8.26 -9.65 -4.68
CA LEU A 71 7.37 -8.97 -3.75
C LEU A 71 7.14 -7.56 -4.28
N CYS A 72 5.89 -7.13 -4.25
CA CYS A 72 5.55 -5.72 -4.39
C CYS A 72 4.69 -5.28 -3.20
N ILE A 73 5.05 -4.16 -2.58
CA ILE A 73 4.26 -3.54 -1.52
C ILE A 73 3.65 -2.27 -2.09
N GLU A 74 2.35 -2.10 -1.91
CA GLU A 74 1.58 -0.90 -2.23
C GLU A 74 0.88 -0.44 -0.95
N HIS A 75 0.72 0.88 -0.75
CA HIS A 75 0.02 1.39 0.44
C HIS A 75 -0.85 2.60 0.14
N TRP A 76 -1.96 2.70 0.87
CA TRP A 76 -2.99 3.71 0.74
C TRP A 76 -3.29 4.34 2.10
N LEU A 77 -3.56 5.64 2.16
CA LEU A 77 -3.97 6.31 3.39
C LEU A 77 -5.47 6.60 3.33
N LEU A 78 -6.26 6.05 4.25
CA LEU A 78 -7.67 6.40 4.41
C LEU A 78 -7.80 7.48 5.47
N VAL A 79 -8.30 8.64 5.04
CA VAL A 79 -8.61 9.76 5.94
C VAL A 79 -10.11 9.98 5.89
N LYS A 80 -10.79 10.01 7.04
CA LYS A 80 -12.19 10.45 7.09
C LYS A 80 -12.24 11.97 7.00
N LYS A 81 -12.31 12.48 5.77
CA LYS A 81 -12.53 13.90 5.45
C LYS A 81 -13.60 14.02 4.37
N GLN A 82 -14.12 15.24 4.22
CA GLN A 82 -14.99 15.60 3.10
C GLN A 82 -14.22 15.38 1.79
N CYS A 83 -14.92 14.87 0.77
CA CYS A 83 -14.33 14.56 -0.54
C CYS A 83 -13.71 15.82 -1.17
N PRO A 84 -12.39 15.84 -1.48
CA PRO A 84 -11.74 16.99 -2.10
C PRO A 84 -12.00 17.08 -3.61
N CYS A 85 -12.66 16.08 -4.23
CA CYS A 85 -12.80 15.97 -5.67
C CYS A 85 -14.07 16.66 -6.18
N PRO A 86 -13.96 17.83 -6.86
CA PRO A 86 -15.12 18.53 -7.38
C PRO A 86 -15.68 17.77 -8.59
N GLY A 87 -16.96 17.39 -8.54
CA GLY A 87 -17.66 16.80 -9.69
C GLY A 87 -17.30 15.36 -10.04
N GLY A 88 -16.59 14.62 -9.18
CA GLY A 88 -16.20 13.24 -9.47
C GLY A 88 -15.80 12.41 -8.24
N ARG A 89 -15.55 11.11 -8.46
CA ARG A 89 -15.14 10.17 -7.41
C ARG A 89 -13.63 10.13 -7.18
N ALA A 90 -12.84 10.73 -8.07
CA ALA A 90 -11.39 10.71 -7.99
C ALA A 90 -10.80 12.00 -8.56
N CYS A 91 -9.70 12.46 -7.99
CA CYS A 91 -8.99 13.67 -8.40
C CYS A 91 -7.53 13.62 -7.97
N VAL A 92 -6.72 14.53 -8.50
CA VAL A 92 -5.35 14.73 -8.06
C VAL A 92 -5.26 16.08 -7.38
N GLU A 93 -4.77 16.11 -6.14
CA GLU A 93 -4.54 17.34 -5.38
C GLU A 93 -3.04 17.48 -5.00
N PRO A 94 -2.42 18.66 -5.20
CA PRO A 94 -1.10 18.94 -4.66
C PRO A 94 -1.21 19.29 -3.16
N ARG A 95 -0.44 18.61 -2.30
CA ARG A 95 -0.39 18.87 -0.85
C ARG A 95 1.00 18.61 -0.28
N SER A 96 1.52 19.57 0.49
CA SER A 96 2.86 19.48 1.12
C SER A 96 3.99 19.11 0.14
N GLY A 97 3.93 19.62 -1.09
CA GLY A 97 4.91 19.33 -2.15
C GLY A 97 4.76 17.96 -2.81
N GLN A 98 3.71 17.20 -2.48
CA GLN A 98 3.38 15.90 -3.09
C GLN A 98 2.11 15.99 -3.92
N LEU A 99 2.02 15.21 -5.00
CA LEU A 99 0.75 15.01 -5.72
C LEU A 99 0.02 13.84 -5.08
N LEU A 100 -1.23 14.03 -4.66
CA LEU A 100 -2.06 13.00 -4.05
C LEU A 100 -3.22 12.67 -4.99
N HIS A 101 -3.35 11.42 -5.39
CA HIS A 101 -4.58 10.89 -5.98
C HIS A 101 -5.57 10.55 -4.87
N ALA A 102 -6.61 11.37 -4.76
CA ALA A 102 -7.72 11.17 -3.85
C ALA A 102 -8.81 10.33 -4.54
N TYR A 103 -9.30 9.31 -3.86
CA TYR A 103 -10.48 8.54 -4.26
C TYR A 103 -11.54 8.64 -3.16
N CYS A 104 -12.64 9.32 -3.49
CA CYS A 104 -13.76 9.52 -2.61
C CYS A 104 -14.64 8.27 -2.59
N ARG A 105 -14.87 7.75 -1.39
CA ARG A 105 -15.66 6.54 -1.22
C ARG A 105 -17.13 6.87 -0.99
N GLU A 106 -18.00 5.96 -1.44
CA GLU A 106 -19.45 6.08 -1.27
C GLU A 106 -19.87 6.00 0.22
N ASP A 107 -19.11 5.28 1.05
CA ASP A 107 -19.35 5.11 2.50
C ASP A 107 -18.81 6.26 3.37
N GLY A 108 -18.35 7.34 2.74
CA GLY A 108 -17.75 8.49 3.41
C GLY A 108 -16.25 8.28 3.69
N GLY A 109 -15.46 9.32 3.38
CA GLY A 109 -14.01 9.30 3.52
C GLY A 109 -13.26 9.22 2.18
N VAL A 110 -11.95 9.43 2.26
CA VAL A 110 -11.09 9.62 1.10
C VAL A 110 -9.86 8.73 1.25
N SER A 111 -9.62 7.92 0.22
CA SER A 111 -8.40 7.13 0.08
C SER A 111 -7.39 7.94 -0.73
N TYR A 112 -6.23 8.22 -0.13
CA TYR A 112 -5.13 8.91 -0.77
C TYR A 112 -4.06 7.93 -1.24
N ARG A 113 -3.58 8.16 -2.46
CA ARG A 113 -2.35 7.57 -3.01
C ARG A 113 -1.42 8.70 -3.40
N VAL A 114 -0.16 8.68 -2.97
CA VAL A 114 0.79 9.69 -3.47
C VAL A 114 1.24 9.28 -4.88
N LEU A 115 1.26 10.26 -5.78
CA LEU A 115 1.73 10.18 -7.15
C LEU A 115 3.14 10.77 -7.25
N ASN A 116 3.90 10.33 -8.26
CA ASN A 116 5.21 10.93 -8.53
C ASN A 116 5.03 12.39 -8.89
N ALA A 117 5.69 13.30 -8.17
CA ALA A 117 5.74 14.70 -8.54
C ALA A 117 6.34 14.90 -9.95
N LYS A 118 7.14 13.94 -10.44
CA LYS A 118 7.71 13.93 -11.80
C LYS A 118 6.76 13.37 -12.87
N THR A 119 5.67 12.72 -12.50
CA THR A 119 4.69 12.20 -13.46
C THR A 119 3.59 13.26 -13.63
N PRO A 120 3.30 13.71 -14.86
CA PRO A 120 2.18 14.61 -15.08
C PRO A 120 0.91 14.01 -14.48
N PRO A 121 0.03 14.82 -13.85
CA PRO A 121 -1.27 14.33 -13.40
C PRO A 121 -1.97 13.64 -14.56
N PRO A 122 -2.51 12.41 -14.38
CA PRO A 122 -3.19 11.73 -15.48
C PRO A 122 -4.36 12.60 -15.96
N SER A 123 -4.51 12.72 -17.29
CA SER A 123 -5.61 13.46 -17.92
C SER A 123 -6.99 12.87 -17.56
N ASN A 124 -7.04 11.59 -17.19
CA ASN A 124 -8.20 10.94 -16.60
C ASN A 124 -7.81 10.38 -15.20
N PRO A 125 -8.44 10.85 -14.11
CA PRO A 125 -8.20 10.34 -12.75
C PRO A 125 -8.43 8.82 -12.62
N LEU A 126 -9.33 8.24 -13.41
CA LEU A 126 -9.62 6.80 -13.44
C LEU A 126 -8.49 5.97 -14.09
N ASN A 127 -7.65 6.61 -14.92
CA ASN A 127 -6.48 5.99 -15.55
C ASN A 127 -5.20 6.33 -14.78
N THR A 128 -5.26 6.27 -13.45
CA THR A 128 -4.08 6.53 -12.63
C THR A 128 -2.99 5.49 -12.93
N PRO A 129 -1.74 5.89 -13.21
CA PRO A 129 -0.62 4.95 -13.29
C PRO A 129 -0.48 4.16 -11.96
N ARG A 130 0.16 2.99 -12.02
CA ARG A 130 0.46 2.16 -10.84
C ARG A 130 1.03 3.05 -9.73
N SER A 131 0.52 2.90 -8.50
CA SER A 131 0.90 3.72 -7.32
C SER A 131 2.41 3.95 -7.28
N MET A 132 2.84 5.18 -7.01
CA MET A 132 4.27 5.50 -6.91
C MET A 132 4.98 4.73 -5.79
N PHE A 133 4.18 4.22 -4.87
CA PHE A 133 4.65 3.45 -3.75
C PHE A 133 4.47 1.96 -3.93
N LYS A 134 4.28 1.51 -5.17
CA LYS A 134 4.54 0.12 -5.49
C LYS A 134 6.04 -0.08 -5.55
N ILE A 135 6.64 -0.42 -4.43
CA ILE A 135 8.04 -0.86 -4.39
C ILE A 135 8.06 -2.35 -4.65
N CYS A 136 8.83 -2.78 -5.65
CA CYS A 136 9.02 -4.19 -5.96
C CYS A 136 10.47 -4.58 -5.75
N GLY A 137 10.68 -5.81 -5.30
CA GLY A 137 12.01 -6.38 -5.13
C GLY A 137 11.97 -7.89 -5.23
N GLU A 138 13.16 -8.46 -5.34
CA GLU A 138 13.47 -9.89 -5.19
C GLU A 138 14.05 -10.13 -3.78
N PRO A 139 14.18 -11.38 -3.32
CA PRO A 139 14.64 -11.70 -1.96
C PRO A 139 15.92 -10.98 -1.53
N ALA A 140 16.90 -10.84 -2.44
CA ALA A 140 18.16 -10.16 -2.17
C ALA A 140 18.01 -8.65 -1.89
N GLY A 141 16.92 -8.02 -2.33
CA GLY A 141 16.64 -6.59 -2.18
C GLY A 141 15.68 -6.26 -1.04
N LEU A 142 15.41 -7.20 -0.12
CA LEU A 142 14.42 -7.01 0.94
C LEU A 142 14.77 -5.83 1.87
N GLN A 143 16.03 -5.68 2.25
CA GLN A 143 16.48 -4.61 3.14
C GLN A 143 16.27 -3.22 2.52
N ASP A 144 16.57 -3.06 1.24
CA ASP A 144 16.30 -1.80 0.53
C ASP A 144 14.81 -1.50 0.46
N LEU A 145 13.99 -2.53 0.31
CA LEU A 145 12.55 -2.43 0.24
C LEU A 145 11.95 -2.02 1.59
N THR A 146 12.47 -2.53 2.70
CA THR A 146 12.02 -2.17 4.06
C THR A 146 12.45 -0.75 4.44
N VAL A 147 13.67 -0.33 4.09
CA VAL A 147 14.15 1.05 4.26
C VAL A 147 13.29 2.04 3.47
N LYS A 148 13.01 1.73 2.20
CA LYS A 148 12.13 2.56 1.36
C LYS A 148 10.73 2.66 1.95
N LEU A 149 10.15 1.55 2.40
CA LEU A 149 8.83 1.55 3.04
C LEU A 149 8.83 2.42 4.29
N LEU A 150 9.81 2.27 5.18
CA LEU A 150 9.90 3.05 6.42
C LEU A 150 9.91 4.56 6.16
N ASN A 151 10.71 5.00 5.19
CA ASN A 151 10.81 6.42 4.83
C ASN A 151 9.47 6.96 4.31
N ILE A 152 8.76 6.18 3.49
CA ILE A 152 7.46 6.59 2.99
C ILE A 152 6.44 6.68 4.12
N LEU A 153 6.37 5.66 4.99
CA LEU A 153 5.43 5.64 6.10
C LEU A 153 5.67 6.80 7.07
N LYS A 154 6.93 7.13 7.37
CA LYS A 154 7.29 8.31 8.18
C LYS A 154 6.78 9.61 7.55
N THR A 155 6.92 9.75 6.24
CA THR A 155 6.43 10.93 5.49
C THR A 155 4.91 11.06 5.57
N LEU A 156 4.19 9.93 5.48
CA LEU A 156 2.73 9.94 5.55
C LEU A 156 2.22 10.27 6.95
N THR A 157 2.88 9.76 7.99
CA THR A 157 2.53 10.11 9.37
C THR A 157 2.81 11.57 9.72
N SER A 158 3.69 12.26 8.98
CA SER A 158 3.97 13.69 9.17
C SER A 158 3.05 14.64 8.38
N ILE A 159 2.11 14.11 7.57
CA ILE A 159 1.15 14.93 6.79
C ILE A 159 -0.13 15.27 7.60
N GLU A 160 -0.22 14.81 8.86
CA GLU A 160 -1.25 15.24 9.81
C GLU A 160 -1.11 16.71 10.22
#